data_AF-A0A1F9FWR8-F1
#
_entry.id   AF-A0A1F9FWR8-F1
#
_cell.length_a   1.000
_cell.length_b   1.000
_cell.length_c   1.000
_cell.angle_alpha   90.00
_cell.angle_beta   90.00
_cell.angle_gamma   90.00
#
_symmetry.space_group_name_H-M   'P 1'
#
loop_
_entity.id
_entity.type
_entity.pdbx_description
1 polymer ?
#
loop_
_entity_poly.entity_id
_entity_poly.type
_entity_poly.pdbx_seq_one_letter_code
_entity_poly.pdbx_strand_id
1 'polypeptide(L)'
;MNLEHIRTETKNRRKYAIVRMPLKEFEELSRGGSESKIEKARKLIGDPKAKLYLYRDVRGVILENRIKKMRKLKGWTQTDLAKKMGVTQAQVAKWESNKANPSRKTLIKLASIFGCEPGYLV
;
A
#
# COMPACT_ATOMS: atom_id res chain seq x y z
N MET A 1 15.22 16.51 5.11
CA MET A 1 14.35 15.33 4.92
C MET A 1 12.97 15.84 4.51
N ASN A 2 12.42 15.36 3.39
CA ASN A 2 11.22 15.95 2.78
C ASN A 2 9.93 15.37 3.42
N LEU A 3 9.10 16.24 4.02
CA LEU A 3 7.95 15.89 4.87
C LEU A 3 6.68 15.47 4.09
N GLU A 4 6.73 15.53 2.77
CA GLU A 4 5.62 15.28 1.83
C GLU A 4 5.03 13.85 1.85
N HIS A 5 5.58 12.92 2.64
CA HIS A 5 5.18 11.51 2.58
C HIS A 5 4.76 10.88 3.92
N ILE A 6 4.40 11.68 4.92
CA ILE A 6 3.87 11.16 6.18
C ILE A 6 2.36 11.00 6.05
N ARG A 7 1.89 9.75 6.00
CA ARG A 7 0.46 9.43 6.06
C ARG A 7 0.13 8.81 7.41
N THR A 8 -0.88 9.34 8.09
CA THR A 8 -1.41 8.74 9.31
C THR A 8 -2.53 7.76 8.98
N GLU A 9 -2.54 6.60 9.62
CA GLU A 9 -3.59 5.59 9.46
C GLU A 9 -4.02 5.05 10.82
N THR A 10 -5.31 4.81 11.01
CA THR A 10 -5.83 4.23 12.25
C THR A 10 -6.31 2.81 11.96
N LYS A 11 -5.73 1.81 12.64
CA LYS A 11 -6.13 0.41 12.54
C LYS A 11 -6.22 -0.19 13.94
N ASN A 12 -7.33 -0.88 14.25
CA ASN A 12 -7.61 -1.46 15.58
C ASN A 12 -7.43 -0.46 16.75
N ARG A 13 -8.02 0.74 16.63
CA ARG A 13 -7.89 1.85 17.61
C ARG A 13 -6.47 2.35 17.87
N ARG A 14 -5.47 1.91 17.09
CA ARG A 14 -4.08 2.39 17.16
C ARG A 14 -3.79 3.28 15.96
N LYS A 15 -3.21 4.45 16.23
CA LYS A 15 -2.71 5.39 15.21
C LYS A 15 -1.30 4.98 14.78
N TYR A 16 -1.07 4.98 13.48
CA TYR A 16 0.19 4.68 12.84
C TYR A 16 0.60 5.85 11.97
N ALA A 17 1.89 6.15 11.93
CA ALA A 17 2.46 7.08 10.97
C ALA A 17 3.31 6.27 10.00
N ILE A 18 2.90 6.26 8.73
CA ILE A 18 3.64 5.65 7.64
C ILE A 18 4.49 6.77 7.06
N VAL A 19 5.80 6.66 7.27
CA VAL A 19 6.78 7.59 6.70
C VAL A 19 7.40 6.91 5.49
N ARG A 20 7.13 7.42 4.29
CA ARG A 20 7.84 6.98 3.09
C ARG A 20 9.11 7.82 2.94
N MET A 21 10.25 7.15 2.82
CA MET A 21 11.53 7.81 2.60
C MET A 21 12.44 6.97 1.71
N PRO A 22 13.48 7.57 1.09
CA PRO A 22 14.48 6.85 0.31
C PRO A 22 15.18 5.74 1.12
N LEU A 23 15.50 4.61 0.46
CA LEU A 23 16.14 3.46 1.10
C LEU A 23 17.49 3.81 1.75
N LYS A 24 18.26 4.72 1.14
CA LYS A 24 19.53 5.19 1.69
C LYS A 24 19.35 5.86 3.07
N GLU A 25 18.35 6.73 3.20
CA GLU A 25 18.02 7.37 4.49
C GLU A 25 17.58 6.33 5.53
N PHE A 26 16.83 5.31 5.12
CA PHE A 26 16.42 4.20 5.98
C PHE A 26 17.61 3.37 6.51
N GLU A 27 18.58 3.04 5.65
CA GLU A 27 19.75 2.28 6.07
C GLU A 27 20.64 3.08 7.03
N GLU A 28 20.80 4.38 6.77
CA GLU A 28 21.53 5.29 7.67
C GLU A 28 20.84 5.42 9.04
N LEU A 29 19.50 5.38 9.07
CA LEU A 29 18.72 5.31 10.30
C LEU A 29 18.91 3.97 11.03
N SER A 30 18.98 2.85 10.30
CA SER A 30 19.09 1.51 10.86
C SER A 30 20.49 1.17 11.40
N ARG A 31 21.53 1.83 10.90
CA ARG A 31 22.93 1.62 11.30
C ARG A 31 23.37 2.46 12.51
N GLY A 32 22.67 3.54 12.85
CA GLY A 32 23.01 4.40 13.99
C GLY A 32 22.18 4.07 15.22
N GLY A 33 22.81 3.97 16.40
CA GLY A 33 22.21 3.64 17.70
C GLY A 33 20.75 4.09 17.83
N SER A 34 19.90 3.11 18.13
CA SER A 34 18.46 3.09 17.85
C SER A 34 17.63 4.21 18.48
N GLU A 35 18.08 4.84 19.57
CA GLU A 35 17.21 5.71 20.38
C GLU A 35 17.13 7.15 19.87
N SER A 36 18.27 7.79 19.57
CA SER A 36 18.31 9.22 19.20
C SER A 36 17.60 9.55 17.88
N LYS A 37 17.61 8.59 16.93
CA LYS A 37 17.01 8.77 15.60
C LYS A 37 15.51 8.44 15.57
N ILE A 38 15.06 7.47 16.37
CA ILE A 38 13.63 7.18 16.59
C ILE A 38 12.94 8.38 17.24
N GLU A 39 13.62 9.05 18.17
CA GLU A 39 13.07 10.24 18.83
C GLU A 39 12.94 11.44 17.88
N LYS A 40 13.91 11.65 16.98
CA LYS A 40 13.79 12.63 15.90
C LYS A 40 12.61 12.31 14.97
N ALA A 41 12.42 11.05 14.60
CA ALA A 41 11.28 10.64 13.77
C ALA A 41 9.93 10.85 14.49
N ARG A 42 9.84 10.54 15.79
CA ARG A 42 8.64 10.82 16.62
C ARG A 42 8.33 12.31 16.70
N LYS A 43 9.35 13.16 16.88
CA LYS A 43 9.20 14.63 16.89
C LYS A 43 8.70 15.16 15.54
N LEU A 44 9.20 14.64 14.42
CA LEU A 44 8.76 15.04 13.08
C LEU A 44 7.30 14.63 12.78
N ILE A 45 6.84 13.52 13.35
CA ILE A 45 5.45 13.04 13.20
C ILE A 45 4.48 13.84 14.10
N GLY A 46 4.99 14.53 15.12
CA GLY A 46 4.19 15.24 16.12
C GLY A 46 3.44 14.31 17.09
N ASP A 47 3.80 13.02 17.14
CA ASP A 47 3.23 12.04 18.07
C ASP A 47 4.37 11.26 18.78
N PRO A 48 4.64 11.55 20.07
CA PRO A 48 5.70 10.92 20.83
C PRO A 48 5.45 9.42 21.09
N LYS A 49 4.21 8.93 20.91
CA LYS A 49 3.84 7.52 21.07
C LYS A 49 3.69 6.80 19.73
N ALA A 50 4.01 7.45 18.61
CA ALA A 50 3.93 6.85 17.29
C ALA A 50 4.79 5.57 17.22
N LYS A 51 4.14 4.47 16.83
CA LYS A 51 4.82 3.21 16.58
C LYS A 51 5.44 3.25 15.18
N LEU A 52 6.77 3.42 15.14
CA LEU A 52 7.57 3.42 13.93
C LEU A 52 7.85 1.99 13.49
N TYR A 53 7.47 1.64 12.27
CA TYR A 53 7.85 0.37 11.65
C TYR A 53 8.92 0.64 10.60
N LEU A 54 10.13 0.16 10.87
CA LEU A 54 11.24 0.21 9.95
C LEU A 54 11.32 -1.15 9.23
N TYR A 55 10.93 -1.20 7.95
CA TYR A 55 10.88 -2.45 7.19
C TYR A 55 12.21 -2.70 6.47
N ARG A 56 12.90 -3.76 6.85
CA ARG A 56 14.16 -4.23 6.22
C ARG A 56 13.94 -4.85 4.82
N ASP A 57 12.69 -5.16 4.47
CA ASP A 57 12.28 -5.75 3.20
C ASP A 57 11.03 -5.02 2.68
N VAL A 58 11.19 -4.31 1.57
CA VAL A 58 10.15 -3.44 0.95
C VAL A 58 8.97 -4.27 0.40
N ARG A 59 9.09 -5.60 0.37
CA ARG A 59 8.03 -6.51 -0.09
C ARG A 59 6.80 -6.54 0.84
N GLY A 60 6.97 -6.11 2.09
CA GLY A 60 5.90 -6.10 3.11
C GLY A 60 5.19 -4.75 3.32
N VAL A 61 5.54 -3.72 2.54
CA VAL A 61 4.75 -2.48 2.52
C VAL A 61 3.34 -2.86 2.08
N ILE A 62 2.31 -2.37 2.79
CA ILE A 62 0.92 -2.43 2.32
C ILE A 62 0.86 -1.56 1.05
N LEU A 63 1.36 -2.10 -0.06
CA LEU A 63 1.14 -1.55 -1.37
C LEU A 63 -0.36 -1.65 -1.57
N GLU A 64 -1.00 -0.51 -1.72
CA GLU A 64 -2.39 -0.46 -2.12
C GLU A 64 -2.53 -1.38 -3.34
N ASN A 65 -3.37 -2.41 -3.20
CA ASN A 65 -3.58 -3.37 -4.27
C ASN A 65 -3.99 -2.60 -5.54
N ARG A 66 -3.22 -2.79 -6.62
CA ARG A 66 -3.33 -1.92 -7.79
C ARG A 66 -4.66 -2.10 -8.52
N ILE A 67 -5.29 -3.27 -8.43
CA ILE A 67 -6.66 -3.50 -8.90
C ILE A 67 -7.65 -2.63 -8.12
N LYS A 68 -7.55 -2.61 -6.78
CA LYS A 68 -8.38 -1.77 -5.92
C LYS A 68 -8.20 -0.28 -6.23
N LYS A 69 -6.95 0.14 -6.45
CA LYS A 69 -6.62 1.52 -6.82
C LYS A 69 -7.27 1.91 -8.15
N MET A 70 -7.05 1.13 -9.21
CA MET A 70 -7.61 1.41 -10.53
C MET A 70 -9.15 1.41 -10.52
N ARG A 71 -9.76 0.47 -9.79
CA ARG A 71 -11.22 0.45 -9.62
C ARG A 71 -11.74 1.74 -9.00
N LYS A 72 -11.09 2.22 -7.92
CA LYS A 72 -11.48 3.48 -7.25
C LYS A 72 -11.28 4.70 -8.15
N LEU A 73 -10.19 4.75 -8.91
CA LEU A 73 -9.95 5.85 -9.87
C LEU A 73 -11.04 5.93 -10.95
N LYS A 74 -11.65 4.81 -11.30
CA LYS A 74 -12.81 4.75 -12.21
C LYS A 74 -14.16 4.98 -11.52
N GLY A 75 -14.18 5.20 -10.19
CA GLY A 75 -15.42 5.39 -9.42
C GLY A 75 -16.27 4.11 -9.26
N TRP A 76 -15.69 2.93 -9.46
CA TRP A 76 -16.44 1.67 -9.47
C TRP A 76 -16.53 1.02 -8.09
N THR A 77 -17.66 0.40 -7.79
CA THR A 77 -17.77 -0.56 -6.68
C THR A 77 -17.15 -1.91 -7.05
N GLN A 78 -16.88 -2.77 -6.06
CA GLN A 78 -16.40 -4.13 -6.34
C GLN A 78 -17.40 -4.92 -7.20
N THR A 79 -18.69 -4.67 -7.02
CA THR A 79 -19.78 -5.25 -7.82
C THR A 79 -19.73 -4.76 -9.27
N ASP A 80 -19.43 -3.48 -9.51
CA ASP A 80 -19.32 -2.94 -10.88
C ASP A 80 -18.15 -3.55 -11.63
N LEU A 81 -16.99 -3.69 -10.97
CA LEU A 81 -15.84 -4.38 -11.55
C LEU A 81 -16.17 -5.85 -11.81
N ALA A 82 -16.86 -6.51 -10.89
CA ALA A 82 -17.28 -7.91 -11.04
C ALA A 82 -18.19 -8.09 -12.27
N LYS A 83 -19.18 -7.21 -12.47
CA LYS A 83 -20.04 -7.18 -13.65
C LYS A 83 -19.24 -7.00 -14.95
N LYS A 84 -18.31 -6.04 -15.00
CA LYS A 84 -17.44 -5.82 -16.18
C LYS A 84 -16.52 -7.00 -16.47
N MET A 85 -16.08 -7.69 -15.43
CA MET A 85 -15.19 -8.85 -15.53
C MET A 85 -15.94 -10.16 -15.82
N GLY A 86 -17.25 -10.22 -15.58
CA GLY A 86 -18.05 -11.44 -15.66
C GLY A 86 -17.69 -12.42 -14.53
N VAL A 87 -17.43 -11.93 -13.32
CA VAL A 87 -17.05 -12.72 -12.14
C VAL A 87 -17.90 -12.34 -10.93
N THR A 88 -17.73 -13.02 -9.81
CA THR A 88 -18.41 -12.67 -8.55
C THR A 88 -17.71 -11.52 -7.84
N GLN A 89 -18.47 -10.72 -7.07
CA GLN A 89 -17.91 -9.66 -6.23
C GLN A 89 -16.91 -10.24 -5.21
N ALA A 90 -17.16 -11.43 -4.69
CA ALA A 90 -16.26 -12.12 -3.76
C ALA A 90 -14.90 -12.42 -4.41
N GLN A 91 -14.86 -12.73 -5.71
CA GLN A 91 -13.62 -12.96 -6.43
C GLN A 91 -12.80 -11.68 -6.58
N VAL A 92 -13.47 -10.55 -6.88
CA VAL A 92 -12.83 -9.22 -6.86
C VAL A 92 -12.29 -8.89 -5.47
N ALA A 93 -13.06 -9.13 -4.41
CA ALA A 93 -12.61 -8.89 -3.03
C ALA A 93 -11.37 -9.72 -2.66
N LYS A 94 -11.27 -10.98 -3.13
CA LYS A 94 -10.08 -11.82 -2.94
C LYS A 94 -8.86 -11.24 -3.65
N TRP A 95 -9.01 -10.76 -4.89
CA TRP A 95 -7.93 -10.07 -5.61
C TRP A 95 -7.48 -8.82 -4.87
N GLU A 96 -8.41 -7.97 -4.44
CA GLU A 96 -8.09 -6.70 -3.77
C GLU A 96 -7.51 -6.84 -2.37
N SER A 97 -7.70 -8.00 -1.75
CA SER A 97 -7.14 -8.35 -0.43
C SER A 97 -5.86 -9.20 -0.53
N ASN A 98 -5.34 -9.42 -1.74
CA ASN A 98 -4.18 -10.29 -2.01
C ASN A 98 -4.36 -11.74 -1.52
N LYS A 99 -5.60 -12.18 -1.28
CA LYS A 99 -5.92 -13.55 -0.87
C LYS A 99 -5.94 -14.53 -2.05
N ALA A 100 -6.01 -14.02 -3.27
CA ALA A 100 -5.89 -14.79 -4.50
C ALA A 100 -5.32 -13.90 -5.61
N ASN A 101 -4.54 -14.50 -6.50
CA ASN A 101 -4.06 -13.80 -7.71
C ASN A 101 -4.99 -14.07 -8.89
N PRO A 102 -5.26 -13.07 -9.75
CA PRO A 102 -5.96 -13.31 -11.00
C PRO A 102 -5.09 -14.17 -11.94
N SER A 103 -5.74 -15.02 -12.76
CA SER A 103 -5.02 -15.78 -13.80
C SER A 103 -4.41 -14.85 -14.85
N ARG A 104 -3.46 -15.33 -15.66
CA ARG A 104 -2.89 -14.56 -16.78
C ARG A 104 -3.97 -13.99 -17.72
N LYS A 105 -4.98 -14.81 -18.08
CA LYS A 105 -6.12 -14.37 -18.91
C LYS A 105 -6.92 -13.27 -18.23
N THR A 106 -7.17 -13.41 -16.92
CA THR A 106 -7.89 -12.41 -16.12
C THR A 106 -7.11 -11.11 -16.00
N LEU A 107 -5.78 -11.17 -15.80
CA LEU A 107 -4.90 -10.00 -15.76
C LEU A 107 -4.95 -9.21 -17.05
N ILE A 108 -4.87 -9.88 -18.21
CA ILE A 108 -4.98 -9.22 -19.52
C ILE A 108 -6.33 -8.50 -19.65
N LYS A 109 -7.43 -9.15 -19.25
CA LYS A 109 -8.77 -8.54 -19.28
C LYS A 109 -8.90 -7.34 -18.33
N LEU A 110 -8.37 -7.45 -17.11
CA LEU A 110 -8.33 -6.34 -16.16
C LEU A 110 -7.54 -5.16 -16.73
N ALA A 111 -6.36 -5.43 -17.29
CA ALA A 111 -5.50 -4.41 -17.87
C ALA A 111 -6.18 -3.68 -19.03
N SER A 112 -6.87 -4.42 -19.90
CA SER A 112 -7.68 -3.87 -20.99
C SER A 112 -8.81 -2.95 -20.48
N ILE A 113 -9.58 -3.38 -19.47
CA ILE A 113 -10.66 -2.55 -18.90
C ILE A 113 -10.13 -1.31 -18.18
N PHE A 114 -8.95 -1.42 -17.55
CA PHE A 114 -8.32 -0.31 -16.84
C PHE A 114 -7.50 0.62 -17.73
N GLY A 115 -7.12 0.18 -18.94
CA GLY A 115 -6.25 0.91 -19.85
C GLY A 115 -4.79 0.95 -19.37
N CYS A 116 -4.26 -0.15 -18.85
CA CYS A 116 -2.88 -0.26 -18.38
C CYS A 116 -2.22 -1.55 -18.85
N GLU A 117 -0.91 -1.71 -18.59
CA GLU A 117 -0.20 -2.95 -18.86
C GLU A 117 -0.51 -4.02 -17.79
N PRO A 118 -0.61 -5.31 -18.14
CA PRO A 118 -0.87 -6.37 -17.17
C PRO A 118 0.14 -6.43 -16.02
N GLY A 119 1.42 -6.15 -16.31
CA GLY A 119 2.49 -6.09 -15.31
C GLY A 119 2.29 -4.99 -14.28
N TYR A 120 1.52 -3.94 -14.60
CA TYR A 120 1.15 -2.94 -13.62
C TYR A 120 0.22 -3.50 -12.54
N LEU A 121 -0.50 -4.60 -12.72
CA LEU A 121 -1.49 -5.04 -11.71
C LEU A 121 -0.93 -5.99 -10.63
N VAL A 122 0.31 -6.45 -10.78
CA VAL A 122 0.98 -7.42 -9.88
C VAL A 122 2.38 -6.99 -9.46
#